data_AF-A0A8J7U4Q2-F1
#
_entry.id   AF-A0A8J7U4Q2-F1
#
_cell.length_a   1.000
_cell.length_b   1.000
_cell.length_c   1.000
_cell.angle_alpha   90.00
_cell.angle_beta   90.00
_cell.angle_gamma   90.00
#
_symmetry.space_group_name_H-M   'P 1'
#
loop_
_entity.id
_entity.type
_entity.pdbx_description
1 polymer ?
#
loop_
_entity_poly.entity_id
_entity_poly.type
_entity_poly.pdbx_seq_one_letter_code
_entity_poly.pdbx_strand_id
1 'polypeptide(L)'
;MAHLTEQTKRLGEHHLLYALVDGAHEPFIHRRILLSGGTYRCLYRGHLSETVQEIAPYLVLLQSGRTTTEWIIEEGIPNHWASFFASVHDIDFLQRHFRKFLTVQREDGQKLYFRFYDPRVIPLIAETELLDALCKPGITFLTPKT
;
A
#
# COMPACT_ATOMS: atom_id res chain seq x y z
N MET A 1 8.74 13.54 -1.11
CA MET A 1 7.28 13.84 -1.05
C MET A 1 6.78 14.63 -2.26
N ALA A 2 7.43 15.75 -2.63
CA ALA A 2 6.96 16.65 -3.69
C ALA A 2 6.59 15.94 -5.02
N HIS A 3 7.41 14.98 -5.45
CA HIS A 3 7.17 14.23 -6.69
C HIS A 3 5.85 13.42 -6.68
N LEU A 4 5.59 12.64 -5.62
CA LEU A 4 4.37 11.85 -5.48
C LEU A 4 3.12 12.75 -5.42
N THR A 5 3.24 13.90 -4.76
CA THR A 5 2.14 14.87 -4.69
C THR A 5 1.88 15.53 -6.03
N GLU A 6 2.92 15.84 -6.79
CA GLU A 6 2.76 16.35 -8.15
C GLU A 6 2.09 15.33 -9.07
N GLN A 7 2.52 14.07 -9.03
CA GLN A 7 1.88 12.98 -9.78
C GLN A 7 0.40 12.82 -9.39
N THR A 8 0.09 12.87 -8.09
CA THR A 8 -1.29 12.80 -7.59
C THR A 8 -2.14 13.96 -8.10
N LYS A 9 -1.62 15.19 -8.05
CA LYS A 9 -2.33 16.39 -8.54
C LYS A 9 -2.64 16.33 -10.04
N ARG A 10 -1.74 15.74 -10.85
CA ARG A 10 -1.97 15.56 -12.29
C ARG A 10 -3.13 14.60 -12.61
N LEU A 11 -3.48 13.71 -11.69
CA LEU A 11 -4.63 12.80 -11.83
C LEU A 11 -5.97 13.49 -11.48
N GLY A 12 -5.93 14.65 -10.84
CA GLY A 12 -7.11 15.48 -10.52
C GLY A 12 -7.27 15.74 -9.02
N GLU A 13 -8.02 16.80 -8.69
CA GLU A 13 -8.13 17.34 -7.32
C GLU A 13 -8.76 16.38 -6.30
N HIS A 14 -9.53 15.40 -6.77
CA HIS A 14 -10.18 14.41 -5.90
C HIS A 14 -9.29 13.21 -5.54
N HIS A 15 -8.07 13.11 -6.09
CA HIS A 15 -7.17 12.03 -5.76
C HIS A 15 -6.42 12.31 -4.46
N LEU A 16 -6.45 11.33 -3.56
CA LEU A 16 -5.66 11.27 -2.35
C LEU A 16 -4.47 10.33 -2.53
N LEU A 17 -3.38 10.62 -1.83
CA LEU A 17 -2.16 9.82 -1.86
C LEU A 17 -2.17 8.77 -0.75
N TYR A 18 -1.88 7.53 -1.09
CA TYR A 18 -1.82 6.39 -0.18
C TYR A 18 -0.52 5.63 -0.31
N ALA A 19 -0.19 4.87 0.73
CA ALA A 19 0.87 3.88 0.72
C ALA A 19 0.36 2.49 1.11
N LEU A 20 0.82 1.47 0.41
CA LEU A 20 0.83 0.08 0.88
C LEU A 20 2.18 -0.17 1.54
N VAL A 21 2.17 -0.52 2.81
CA VAL A 21 3.36 -0.69 3.65
C VAL A 21 3.49 -2.15 4.05
N ASP A 22 4.65 -2.73 3.78
CA ASP A 22 5.01 -4.08 4.19
C ASP A 22 5.52 -4.09 5.64
N GLY A 23 4.65 -4.43 6.59
CA GLY A 23 5.01 -4.51 8.01
C GLY A 23 6.03 -5.59 8.34
N ALA A 24 6.23 -6.58 7.46
CA ALA A 24 7.20 -7.66 7.70
C ALA A 24 8.65 -7.23 7.48
N HIS A 25 8.90 -6.05 6.87
CA HIS A 25 10.25 -5.62 6.53
C HIS A 25 11.05 -5.17 7.75
N GLU A 26 10.46 -4.39 8.65
CA GLU A 26 11.14 -3.83 9.82
C GLU A 26 10.24 -3.92 11.06
N PRO A 27 10.75 -4.42 12.21
CA PRO A 27 9.94 -4.63 13.42
C PRO A 27 9.20 -3.38 13.92
N PHE A 28 9.73 -2.18 13.65
CA PHE A 28 9.18 -0.93 14.17
C PHE A 28 8.12 -0.28 13.26
N ILE A 29 7.91 -0.81 12.04
CA ILE A 29 6.95 -0.22 11.09
C ILE A 29 5.54 -0.20 11.68
N HIS A 30 5.07 -1.35 12.17
CA HIS A 30 3.74 -1.46 12.75
C HIS A 30 3.54 -0.49 13.91
N ARG A 31 4.48 -0.46 14.86
CA ARG A 31 4.43 0.43 16.03
C ARG A 31 4.36 1.90 15.62
N ARG A 32 5.14 2.31 14.61
CA ARG A 32 5.15 3.71 14.14
C ARG A 32 3.86 4.10 13.44
N ILE A 33 3.24 3.18 12.68
CA ILE A 33 1.91 3.38 12.10
C ILE A 33 0.84 3.48 13.20
N LEU A 34 0.86 2.56 14.17
CA LEU A 34 -0.09 2.53 15.29
C LEU A 34 -0.07 3.84 16.09
N LEU A 35 1.12 4.38 16.36
CA LEU A 35 1.32 5.60 17.14
C LEU A 35 1.23 6.89 16.30
N SER A 36 0.96 6.78 15.00
CA SER A 36 0.98 7.95 14.08
C SER A 36 -0.14 8.96 14.28
N GLY A 37 -1.25 8.55 14.92
CA GLY A 37 -2.51 9.30 14.92
C GLY A 37 -3.06 9.57 13.50
N GLY A 38 -2.57 8.85 12.49
CA GLY A 38 -2.96 8.95 11.10
C GLY A 38 -4.07 7.97 10.73
N THR A 39 -4.54 8.04 9.49
CA THR A 39 -5.57 7.13 8.97
C THR A 39 -4.90 5.93 8.30
N TYR A 40 -5.10 4.73 8.86
CA TYR A 40 -4.55 3.49 8.31
C TYR A 40 -5.51 2.30 8.48
N ARG A 41 -5.24 1.23 7.74
CA ARG A 41 -5.99 -0.03 7.76
C ARG A 41 -5.07 -1.24 7.56
N CYS A 42 -5.15 -2.22 8.45
CA CYS A 42 -4.53 -3.53 8.21
C CYS A 42 -5.26 -4.26 7.08
N LEU A 43 -4.52 -4.87 6.14
CA LEU A 43 -5.13 -5.63 5.06
C LEU A 43 -5.53 -7.05 5.49
N TYR A 44 -4.90 -7.62 6.52
CA TYR A 44 -5.35 -8.91 7.07
C TYR A 44 -6.74 -8.81 7.72
N ARG A 45 -7.42 -9.96 7.86
CA ARG A 45 -8.80 -10.08 8.37
C ARG A 45 -8.82 -10.86 9.68
N GLY A 46 -9.88 -10.63 10.46
CA GLY A 46 -10.18 -11.40 11.66
C GLY A 46 -9.44 -10.93 12.90
N HIS A 47 -9.53 -11.73 13.95
CA HIS A 47 -8.82 -11.49 15.20
C HIS A 47 -7.37 -11.96 15.03
N LEU A 48 -6.47 -11.01 14.83
CA LEU A 48 -5.04 -11.28 14.61
C LEU A 48 -4.31 -11.24 15.95
N SER A 49 -3.42 -12.20 16.18
CA SER A 49 -2.46 -12.09 17.30
C SER A 49 -1.57 -10.86 17.09
N GLU A 50 -1.00 -10.35 18.19
CA GLU A 50 -0.10 -9.19 18.16
C GLU A 50 1.05 -9.40 17.18
N THR A 51 1.72 -10.56 17.22
CA THR A 51 2.80 -10.92 16.28
C THR A 51 2.36 -10.89 14.82
N VAL A 52 1.12 -11.28 14.51
CA VAL A 52 0.61 -11.23 13.13
C VAL A 52 0.29 -9.79 12.71
N GLN A 53 -0.19 -8.96 13.64
CA GLN A 53 -0.42 -7.54 13.36
C GLN A 53 0.90 -6.82 13.08
N GLU A 54 1.97 -7.14 13.79
CA GLU A 54 3.29 -6.54 13.62
C GLU A 54 3.84 -6.71 12.21
N ILE A 55 3.63 -7.88 11.61
CA ILE A 55 4.13 -8.21 10.26
C ILE A 55 3.08 -8.02 9.15
N ALA A 56 1.89 -7.53 9.48
CA ALA A 56 0.81 -7.40 8.50
C ALA A 56 1.10 -6.27 7.50
N PRO A 57 0.55 -6.36 6.27
CA PRO A 57 0.57 -5.24 5.34
C PRO A 57 -0.49 -4.20 5.72
N TYR A 58 -0.11 -2.93 5.64
CA TYR A 58 -0.93 -1.78 6.02
C TYR A 58 -1.18 -0.85 4.85
N LEU A 59 -2.43 -0.39 4.73
CA LEU A 59 -2.80 0.73 3.90
C LEU A 59 -2.76 2.01 4.75
N VAL A 60 -2.07 3.04 4.30
CA VAL A 60 -1.89 4.31 5.02
C VAL A 60 -2.29 5.48 4.11
N LEU A 61 -3.13 6.39 4.60
CA LEU A 61 -3.40 7.67 3.94
C LEU A 61 -2.25 8.63 4.23
N LEU A 62 -1.63 9.16 3.19
CA LEU A 62 -0.51 10.08 3.28
C LEU A 62 -1.01 11.53 3.28
N GLN A 63 -0.74 12.26 4.36
CA GLN A 63 -1.17 13.64 4.55
C GLN A 63 0.05 14.54 4.77
N SER A 64 0.09 15.68 4.09
CA SER A 64 1.18 16.65 4.25
C SER A 64 1.28 17.14 5.70
N GLY A 65 2.52 17.34 6.19
CA GLY A 65 2.81 17.79 7.55
C GLY A 65 2.73 16.71 8.62
N ARG A 66 2.44 15.45 8.26
CA ARG A 66 2.53 14.32 9.19
C ARG A 66 3.91 13.69 9.16
N THR A 67 4.52 13.55 10.33
CA THR A 67 5.82 12.89 10.52
C THR A 67 5.83 11.45 10.02
N THR A 68 4.71 10.72 10.13
CA THR A 68 4.59 9.36 9.57
C THR A 68 4.56 9.36 8.05
N THR A 69 3.97 10.38 7.41
CA THR A 69 3.97 10.49 5.95
C THR A 69 5.37 10.78 5.41
N GLU A 70 6.07 11.72 6.03
CA GLU A 70 7.46 12.04 5.71
C GLU A 70 8.35 10.82 5.87
N TRP A 71 8.25 10.14 7.02
CA TRP A 71 9.02 8.92 7.28
C TRP A 71 8.72 7.77 6.31
N ILE A 72 7.45 7.50 5.96
CA ILE A 72 7.12 6.46 4.97
C ILE A 72 7.78 6.76 3.62
N ILE A 73 7.83 8.02 3.22
CA ILE A 73 8.41 8.43 1.95
C ILE A 73 9.95 8.38 2.03
N GLU A 74 10.54 8.92 3.09
CA GLU A 74 11.99 9.01 3.26
C GLU A 74 12.65 7.64 3.45
N GLU A 75 12.03 6.75 4.23
CA GLU A 75 12.59 5.44 4.55
C GLU A 75 12.00 4.32 3.69
N GLY A 76 10.71 4.41 3.30
CA GLY A 76 10.04 3.32 2.61
C GLY A 76 10.39 3.16 1.14
N ILE A 77 10.77 4.25 0.48
CA ILE A 77 11.27 4.23 -0.90
C ILE A 77 12.64 3.53 -0.98
N PRO A 78 13.70 4.04 -0.32
CA PRO A 78 15.05 3.46 -0.46
C PRO A 78 15.16 2.05 0.10
N ASN A 79 14.38 1.73 1.15
CA ASN A 79 14.39 0.40 1.76
C ASN A 79 13.35 -0.55 1.15
N HIS A 80 12.61 -0.14 0.10
CA HIS A 80 11.67 -0.99 -0.64
C HIS A 80 10.62 -1.70 0.22
N TRP A 81 9.99 -0.99 1.15
CA TRP A 81 8.86 -1.52 1.93
C TRP A 81 7.55 -0.74 1.76
N ALA A 82 7.55 0.34 0.96
CA ALA A 82 6.36 1.12 0.67
C ALA A 82 6.08 1.28 -0.83
N SER A 83 4.89 0.87 -1.27
CA SER A 83 4.35 1.14 -2.60
C SER A 83 3.38 2.31 -2.53
N PHE A 84 3.38 3.21 -3.52
CA PHE A 84 2.58 4.42 -3.50
C PHE A 84 1.52 4.41 -4.60
N PHE A 85 0.34 4.91 -4.29
CA PHE A 85 -0.73 5.03 -5.28
C PHE A 85 -1.64 6.22 -4.96
N ALA A 86 -2.25 6.78 -5.99
CA ALA A 86 -3.28 7.79 -5.88
C ALA A 86 -4.66 7.14 -6.05
N SER A 87 -5.67 7.64 -5.33
CA SER A 87 -7.04 7.14 -5.47
C SER A 87 -8.10 8.18 -5.11
N VAL A 88 -9.25 8.12 -5.80
CA VAL A 88 -10.48 8.89 -5.44
C VAL A 88 -11.35 8.18 -4.38
N HIS A 89 -11.08 6.89 -4.14
CA HIS A 89 -11.84 6.08 -3.19
C HIS A 89 -11.33 6.24 -1.77
N ASP A 90 -12.24 6.11 -0.79
CA ASP A 90 -11.90 6.10 0.63
C ASP A 90 -11.07 4.88 1.06
N ILE A 91 -10.46 4.98 2.25
CA ILE A 91 -9.55 3.94 2.74
C ILE A 91 -10.25 2.60 3.00
N ASP A 92 -11.55 2.60 3.33
CA ASP A 92 -12.30 1.38 3.64
C ASP A 92 -12.64 0.64 2.34
N PHE A 93 -12.98 1.35 1.27
CA PHE A 93 -13.09 0.79 -0.08
C PHE A 93 -11.77 0.18 -0.52
N LEU A 94 -10.68 0.93 -0.40
CA LEU A 94 -9.34 0.48 -0.81
C LEU A 94 -8.91 -0.76 -0.02
N GLN A 95 -9.12 -0.78 1.29
CA GLN A 95 -8.86 -1.96 2.12
C GLN A 95 -9.64 -3.19 1.61
N ARG A 96 -10.93 -3.05 1.31
CA ARG A 96 -11.76 -4.15 0.76
C ARG A 96 -11.31 -4.59 -0.63
N HIS A 97 -10.88 -3.65 -1.47
CA HIS A 97 -10.38 -3.92 -2.82
C HIS A 97 -9.08 -4.73 -2.76
N PHE A 98 -8.05 -4.18 -2.13
CA PHE A 98 -6.72 -4.78 -2.04
C PHE A 98 -6.70 -6.13 -1.31
N ARG A 99 -7.58 -6.33 -0.32
CA ARG A 99 -7.76 -7.61 0.38
C ARG A 99 -8.01 -8.80 -0.54
N LYS A 100 -8.66 -8.59 -1.68
CA LYS A 100 -8.99 -9.66 -2.63
C LYS A 100 -7.75 -10.23 -3.31
N PHE A 101 -6.66 -9.48 -3.33
CA PHE A 101 -5.43 -9.81 -4.03
C PHE A 101 -4.35 -10.38 -3.11
N LEU A 102 -4.60 -10.51 -1.80
CA LEU A 102 -3.64 -11.14 -0.87
C LEU A 102 -3.43 -12.63 -1.16
N THR A 103 -4.30 -13.25 -1.95
CA THR A 103 -4.20 -14.66 -2.32
C THR A 103 -4.55 -14.80 -3.79
N VAL A 104 -3.74 -15.55 -4.52
CA VAL A 104 -4.01 -15.97 -5.89
C VAL A 104 -4.23 -17.48 -5.91
N GLN A 105 -5.05 -17.94 -6.85
CA GLN A 105 -5.29 -19.37 -7.05
C GLN A 105 -4.55 -19.83 -8.29
N ARG A 106 -3.81 -20.92 -8.19
CA ARG A 106 -3.17 -21.58 -9.31
C ARG A 106 -4.15 -22.50 -10.05
N GLU A 107 -3.76 -22.93 -11.24
CA GLU A 107 -4.53 -23.87 -12.08
C GLU A 107 -4.84 -25.20 -11.37
N ASP A 108 -3.93 -25.67 -10.51
CA ASP A 108 -4.10 -26.87 -9.70
C ASP A 108 -5.03 -26.69 -8.48
N GLY A 109 -5.59 -25.48 -8.31
CA GLY A 109 -6.47 -25.11 -7.20
C GLY A 109 -5.74 -24.67 -5.93
N GLN A 110 -4.40 -24.71 -5.89
CA GLN A 110 -3.61 -24.27 -4.75
C GLN A 110 -3.74 -22.75 -4.55
N LYS A 111 -4.00 -22.34 -3.31
CA LYS A 111 -3.99 -20.94 -2.90
C LYS A 111 -2.59 -20.52 -2.48
N LEU A 112 -2.03 -19.54 -3.18
CA LEU A 112 -0.75 -18.93 -2.84
C LEU A 112 -0.95 -17.54 -2.27
N TYR A 113 -0.14 -17.19 -1.28
CA TYR A 113 -0.11 -15.85 -0.73
C TYR A 113 0.62 -14.91 -1.70
N PHE A 114 -0.03 -13.82 -2.10
CA PHE A 114 0.48 -12.88 -3.09
C PHE A 114 0.80 -11.53 -2.47
N ARG A 115 2.10 -11.21 -2.39
CA ARG A 115 2.64 -9.99 -1.77
C ARG A 115 2.65 -8.82 -2.75
N PHE A 116 1.52 -8.49 -3.37
CA PHE A 116 1.45 -7.35 -4.32
C PHE A 116 1.85 -6.00 -3.72
N TYR A 117 1.80 -5.87 -2.38
CA TYR A 117 2.19 -4.66 -1.66
C TYR A 117 3.71 -4.49 -1.53
N ASP A 118 4.50 -5.53 -1.81
CA ASP A 118 5.95 -5.42 -1.94
C ASP A 118 6.25 -4.55 -3.19
N PRO A 119 6.98 -3.43 -3.05
CA PRO A 119 7.29 -2.52 -4.15
C PRO A 119 7.98 -3.16 -5.35
N ARG A 120 8.65 -4.30 -5.13
CA ARG A 120 9.35 -5.04 -6.19
C ARG A 120 8.39 -5.86 -7.04
N VAL A 121 7.16 -6.11 -6.59
CA VAL A 121 6.18 -6.93 -7.32
C VAL A 121 5.46 -6.13 -8.40
N ILE A 122 5.09 -4.86 -8.13
CA ILE A 122 4.37 -4.02 -9.09
C ILE A 122 5.07 -3.94 -10.47
N PRO A 123 6.40 -3.70 -10.56
CA PRO A 123 7.10 -3.72 -11.84
C PRO A 123 7.09 -5.09 -12.55
N LEU A 124 7.09 -6.20 -11.81
CA LEU A 124 7.09 -7.55 -12.38
C LEU A 124 5.76 -7.93 -13.01
N ILE A 125 4.68 -7.30 -12.56
CA ILE A 125 3.31 -7.55 -13.05
C ILE A 125 2.82 -6.44 -13.99
N ALA A 126 3.71 -5.53 -14.40
CA ALA A 126 3.34 -4.28 -15.08
C ALA A 126 2.52 -4.46 -16.36
N GLU A 127 2.75 -5.56 -17.07
CA GLU A 127 2.12 -5.90 -18.35
C GLU A 127 1.09 -7.03 -18.22
N THR A 128 0.56 -7.24 -17.01
CA THR A 128 -0.37 -8.35 -16.72
C THR A 128 -1.75 -7.82 -16.32
N GLU A 129 -2.79 -8.62 -16.57
CA GLU A 129 -4.17 -8.33 -16.12
C GLU A 129 -4.29 -8.18 -14.59
N LEU A 130 -3.30 -8.68 -13.85
CA LEU A 130 -3.23 -8.53 -12.40
C LEU A 130 -2.99 -7.08 -11.99
N LEU A 131 -2.14 -6.34 -12.72
CA LEU A 131 -1.99 -4.91 -12.49
C LEU A 131 -3.29 -4.17 -12.83
N ASP A 132 -3.93 -4.51 -13.94
CA ASP A 132 -5.21 -3.88 -14.33
C ASP A 132 -6.30 -4.09 -13.26
N ALA A 133 -6.35 -5.29 -12.68
CA ALA A 133 -7.27 -5.60 -11.60
C ALA A 133 -6.96 -4.82 -10.30
N LEU A 134 -5.68 -4.60 -10.00
CA LEU A 134 -5.26 -3.73 -8.89
C LEU A 134 -5.60 -2.25 -9.16
N CYS A 135 -5.37 -1.78 -10.39
CA CYS A 135 -5.60 -0.42 -10.89
C CYS A 135 -7.05 -0.19 -11.35
N LYS A 136 -8.04 -0.73 -10.61
CA LYS A 136 -9.46 -0.47 -10.86
C LYS A 136 -9.72 1.05 -11.04
N PRO A 137 -10.68 1.49 -11.90
CA PRO A 137 -10.90 2.91 -12.16
C PRO A 137 -10.88 3.79 -10.91
N GLY A 138 -10.06 4.84 -10.96
CA GLY A 138 -9.81 5.73 -9.82
C GLY A 138 -8.71 5.25 -8.86
N ILE A 139 -7.91 4.24 -9.22
CA ILE A 139 -6.69 3.81 -8.51
C ILE A 139 -5.53 3.85 -9.51
N THR A 140 -4.43 4.52 -9.15
CA THR A 140 -3.26 4.62 -10.03
C THR A 140 -1.98 4.49 -9.19
N PHE A 141 -1.20 3.43 -9.43
CA PHE A 141 0.11 3.28 -8.81
C PHE A 141 1.08 4.35 -9.33
N LEU A 142 1.92 4.86 -8.43
CA LEU A 142 2.86 5.93 -8.69
C LEU A 142 4.29 5.39 -8.63
N THR A 143 5.15 5.94 -9.49
CA THR A 143 6.57 5.63 -9.47
C THR A 143 7.31 6.70 -8.69
N PRO A 144 7.79 6.42 -7.47
CA PRO A 144 8.66 7.35 -6.76
C PRO A 144 10.00 7.50 -7.49
N LYS A 145 10.58 8.70 -7.42
CA LYS A 145 11.99 8.90 -7.79
C LYS A 145 12.85 8.54 -6.57
N THR A 146 13.86 7.71 -6.79
CA THR A 146 15.04 7.55 -5.92
C THR A 146 15.92 8.78 -5.97
#